data_AF-A0ABD8AJ11-F1
#
_entry.id   AF-A0ABD8AJ11-F1
#
_cell.length_a   1.000
_cell.length_b   1.000
_cell.length_c   1.000
_cell.angle_alpha   90.00
_cell.angle_beta   90.00
_cell.angle_gamma   90.00
#
_symmetry.space_group_name_H-M   'P 1'
#
loop_
_entity.id
_entity.type
_entity.pdbx_description
1 polymer ?
#
loop_
_entity_poly.entity_id
_entity_poly.type
_entity_poly.pdbx_seq_one_letter_code
_entity_poly.pdbx_strand_id
1 'polypeptide(L)'
;MFNKPVYQNNILEKIFFILLGLSSLGMFLLSDKVIQWRLFLDTNWELSVTWRIISSFIFTAIFSFLALFLVLTNNLRLIYLQIVAFIIAIVITIFWIPVYAIDSNSNSGEKILKWTWYKYDTIPVFVIYLIFYALTKTFSKEEYINKVRKTIFKKS
;
A
#
# COMPACT_ATOMS: atom_id res chain seq x y z
N MET A 1 -34.59 4.71 -13.45
CA MET A 1 -34.09 6.10 -13.38
C MET A 1 -33.01 6.14 -12.30
N PHE A 2 -31.72 6.11 -12.64
CA PHE A 2 -30.63 6.34 -11.68
C PHE A 2 -30.36 7.84 -11.66
N ASN A 3 -31.18 8.58 -10.90
CA ASN A 3 -31.09 10.04 -10.83
C ASN A 3 -30.10 10.49 -9.75
N LYS A 4 -29.14 11.31 -10.21
CA LYS A 4 -28.14 12.15 -9.53
C LYS A 4 -26.82 11.49 -9.07
N PRO A 5 -25.67 12.02 -9.52
CA PRO A 5 -24.38 11.75 -8.89
C PRO A 5 -24.32 12.57 -7.60
N VAL A 6 -24.75 11.97 -6.49
CA VAL A 6 -24.54 12.58 -5.17
C VAL A 6 -23.11 12.26 -4.74
N TYR A 7 -22.13 12.92 -5.37
CA TYR A 7 -20.81 13.11 -4.77
C TYR A 7 -20.90 14.23 -3.73
N GLN A 8 -21.88 14.17 -2.82
CA GLN A 8 -21.89 14.99 -1.61
C GLN A 8 -20.87 14.37 -0.67
N ASN A 9 -19.89 15.17 -0.24
CA ASN A 9 -19.04 14.98 0.96
C ASN A 9 -19.25 13.63 1.67
N ASN A 10 -18.76 12.54 1.07
CA ASN A 10 -19.03 11.24 1.62
C ASN A 10 -18.08 11.04 2.81
N ILE A 11 -18.63 11.03 4.02
CA ILE A 11 -17.84 10.88 5.23
C ILE A 11 -17.02 9.58 5.21
N LEU A 12 -17.53 8.54 4.54
CA LEU A 12 -16.85 7.27 4.34
C LEU A 12 -15.61 7.39 3.46
N GLU A 13 -15.64 8.22 2.41
CA GLU A 13 -14.46 8.51 1.58
C GLU A 13 -13.36 9.17 2.43
N LYS A 14 -13.72 10.17 3.25
CA LYS A 14 -12.77 10.85 4.13
C LYS A 14 -12.19 9.90 5.17
N ILE A 15 -13.03 9.12 5.85
CA ILE A 15 -12.60 8.13 6.84
C ILE A 15 -11.65 7.12 6.18
N PHE A 16 -11.99 6.62 4.99
CA PHE A 16 -11.15 5.68 4.26
C PHE A 16 -9.75 6.26 3.96
N PHE A 17 -9.66 7.49 3.45
CA PHE A 17 -8.36 8.11 3.17
C PHE A 17 -7.57 8.46 4.44
N ILE A 18 -8.24 8.83 5.53
CA ILE A 18 -7.60 9.03 6.84
C ILE A 18 -7.02 7.70 7.33
N LEU A 19 -7.78 6.61 7.27
CA LEU A 19 -7.31 5.28 7.65
C LEU A 19 -6.14 4.82 6.77
N LEU A 20 -6.24 5.00 5.44
CA LEU A 20 -5.15 4.69 4.52
C LEU A 20 -3.89 5.48 4.87
N GLY A 21 -4.01 6.79 5.13
CA GLY A 21 -2.90 7.64 5.53
C GLY A 21 -2.25 7.21 6.84
N LEU A 22 -3.05 6.99 7.88
CA LEU A 22 -2.57 6.55 9.19
C LEU A 22 -1.92 5.16 9.12
N SER A 23 -2.51 4.21 8.40
CA SER A 23 -1.91 2.88 8.22
C SER A 23 -0.65 2.93 7.36
N SER A 24 -0.56 3.83 6.37
CA SER A 24 0.66 4.05 5.59
C SER A 24 1.80 4.57 6.47
N LEU A 25 1.51 5.54 7.35
CA LEU A 25 2.46 6.00 8.36
C LEU A 25 2.86 4.86 9.30
N GLY A 26 1.91 4.02 9.73
CA GLY A 26 2.17 2.82 10.51
C GLY A 26 3.12 1.86 9.82
N MET A 27 2.96 1.62 8.51
CA MET A 27 3.88 0.80 7.72
C MET A 27 5.29 1.41 7.71
N PHE A 28 5.43 2.73 7.55
CA PHE A 28 6.74 3.38 7.59
C PHE A 28 7.42 3.28 8.95
N LEU A 29 6.64 3.39 10.03
CA LEU A 29 7.12 3.21 11.41
C LEU A 29 7.57 1.76 11.65
N LEU A 30 6.78 0.77 11.21
CA LEU A 30 7.14 -0.66 11.34
C LEU A 30 8.33 -1.07 10.48
N SER A 31 8.67 -0.29 9.46
CA SER A 31 9.75 -0.65 8.55
C SER A 31 11.12 -0.64 9.21
N ASP A 32 11.35 0.17 10.25
CA ASP A 32 12.69 0.54 10.74
C ASP A 32 13.61 1.21 9.67
N LYS A 33 13.16 1.29 8.41
CA LYS A 33 13.94 1.86 7.30
C LYS A 33 13.78 3.37 7.18
N VAL A 34 12.58 3.89 7.45
CA VAL A 34 12.28 5.34 7.39
C VAL A 34 12.64 6.00 8.72
N ILE A 35 12.26 5.36 9.84
CA ILE A 35 12.63 5.77 11.19
C ILE A 35 13.45 4.63 11.76
N GLN A 36 14.76 4.85 11.90
CA GLN A 36 15.68 3.89 12.51
C GLN A 36 15.49 3.93 14.02
N TRP A 37 14.72 3.00 14.57
CA TRP A 37 14.39 2.99 16.00
C TRP A 37 15.61 2.83 16.89
N ARG A 38 16.68 2.23 16.38
CA ARG A 38 17.99 2.17 17.03
C ARG A 38 18.51 3.55 17.45
N LEU A 39 18.22 4.60 16.67
CA LEU A 39 18.65 5.97 17.00
C LEU A 39 17.92 6.57 18.20
N PHE A 40 16.73 6.08 18.53
CA PHE A 40 15.86 6.67 19.55
C PHE A 40 15.68 5.80 20.78
N LEU A 41 15.71 4.48 20.63
CA LEU A 41 15.37 3.52 21.67
C LEU A 41 16.50 2.54 22.00
N ASP A 42 17.67 2.70 21.37
CA ASP A 42 18.83 1.80 21.48
C ASP A 42 18.46 0.31 21.30
N THR A 43 17.48 0.04 20.43
CA THR A 43 17.06 -1.32 20.09
C THR A 43 17.66 -1.74 18.75
N ASN A 44 18.05 -3.00 18.64
CA ASN A 44 18.42 -3.62 17.35
C ASN A 44 17.19 -4.25 16.67
N TRP A 45 16.03 -3.64 16.85
CA TRP A 45 14.79 -4.18 16.31
C TRP A 45 14.76 -4.02 14.81
N GLU A 46 14.72 -5.13 14.08
CA GLU A 46 14.52 -5.15 12.64
C GLU A 46 13.38 -6.11 12.32
N LEU A 47 12.38 -5.63 11.59
CA LEU A 47 11.28 -6.47 11.14
C LEU A 47 11.81 -7.54 10.18
N SER A 48 11.60 -8.82 10.53
CA SER A 48 12.08 -9.94 9.72
C SER A 48 11.41 -9.96 8.34
N VAL A 49 12.10 -10.54 7.36
CA VAL A 49 11.63 -10.64 5.97
C VAL A 49 10.23 -11.27 5.90
N THR A 50 10.01 -12.35 6.64
CA THR A 50 8.71 -13.04 6.68
C THR A 50 7.58 -12.11 7.13
N TRP A 51 7.80 -11.37 8.22
CA TRP A 51 6.79 -10.42 8.72
C TRP A 51 6.58 -9.24 7.78
N ARG A 52 7.61 -8.82 7.04
CA ARG A 52 7.47 -7.79 5.98
C ARG A 52 6.59 -8.26 4.83
N ILE A 53 6.77 -9.50 4.38
CA ILE A 53 5.94 -10.08 3.32
C ILE A 53 4.48 -10.15 3.79
N ILE A 54 4.26 -10.69 5.00
CA ILE A 54 2.91 -10.83 5.57
C ILE A 54 2.25 -9.46 5.75
N SER A 55 2.94 -8.48 6.33
CA SER A 55 2.36 -7.13 6.53
C SER A 55 2.08 -6.43 5.21
N SER A 56 2.96 -6.57 4.21
CA SER A 56 2.76 -6.01 2.87
C SER A 56 1.52 -6.61 2.20
N PHE A 57 1.35 -7.94 2.31
CA PHE A 57 0.18 -8.64 1.79
C PHE A 57 -1.11 -8.21 2.49
N ILE A 58 -1.12 -8.19 3.83
CA ILE A 58 -2.29 -7.78 4.62
C ILE A 58 -2.69 -6.34 4.30
N PHE A 59 -1.73 -5.41 4.30
CA PHE A 59 -1.97 -4.01 3.98
C PHE A 59 -2.57 -3.85 2.57
N THR A 60 -1.96 -4.52 1.59
CA THR A 60 -2.43 -4.50 0.19
C THR A 60 -3.85 -5.06 0.07
N ALA A 61 -4.11 -6.22 0.65
CA ALA A 61 -5.40 -6.90 0.58
C ALA A 61 -6.50 -6.05 1.22
N ILE A 62 -6.32 -5.61 2.47
CA ILE A 62 -7.33 -4.84 3.22
C ILE A 62 -7.73 -3.58 2.46
N PHE A 63 -6.75 -2.75 2.05
CA PHE A 63 -7.07 -1.48 1.41
C PHE A 63 -7.60 -1.65 -0.02
N SER A 64 -7.15 -2.67 -0.75
CA SER A 64 -7.67 -2.96 -2.09
C SER A 64 -9.12 -3.47 -2.03
N PHE A 65 -9.43 -4.38 -1.11
CA PHE A 65 -10.79 -4.88 -0.92
C PHE A 65 -11.74 -3.80 -0.41
N LEU A 66 -11.31 -2.98 0.57
CA LEU A 66 -12.10 -1.86 1.07
C LEU A 66 -12.37 -0.83 -0.03
N ALA A 67 -11.36 -0.44 -0.81
CA ALA A 67 -11.55 0.50 -1.91
C ALA A 67 -12.52 -0.04 -2.97
N LEU A 68 -12.39 -1.33 -3.34
CA LEU A 68 -13.30 -1.98 -4.27
C LEU A 68 -14.73 -2.03 -3.72
N PHE A 69 -14.91 -2.38 -2.46
CA PHE A 69 -16.21 -2.40 -1.80
C PHE A 69 -16.87 -1.02 -1.77
N LEU A 70 -16.12 0.02 -1.40
CA LEU A 70 -16.63 1.40 -1.38
C LEU A 70 -17.00 1.89 -2.78
N VAL A 71 -16.25 1.49 -3.81
CA VAL A 71 -16.61 1.79 -5.20
C VAL A 71 -17.88 1.05 -5.60
N LEU A 72 -18.02 -0.25 -5.31
CA LEU A 72 -19.22 -1.01 -5.64
C LEU A 72 -20.48 -0.43 -4.97
N THR A 73 -20.35 0.11 -3.77
CA THR A 73 -21.44 0.75 -3.01
C THR A 73 -21.67 2.24 -3.34
N ASN A 74 -21.02 2.79 -4.38
CA ASN A 74 -21.06 4.21 -4.74
C ASN A 74 -20.55 5.17 -3.65
N ASN A 75 -19.83 4.66 -2.65
CA ASN A 75 -19.24 5.48 -1.59
C ASN A 75 -17.88 6.08 -1.95
N LEU A 76 -17.26 5.60 -3.03
CA LEU A 76 -15.96 6.06 -3.52
C LEU A 76 -15.99 6.19 -5.05
N ARG A 77 -15.37 7.24 -5.60
CA ARG A 77 -15.21 7.41 -7.06
C ARG A 77 -14.33 6.32 -7.63
N LEU A 78 -14.65 5.89 -8.85
CA LEU A 78 -13.90 4.85 -9.55
C LEU A 78 -12.41 5.21 -9.73
N ILE A 79 -12.12 6.49 -10.00
CA ILE A 79 -10.75 7.00 -10.15
C ILE A 79 -9.88 6.74 -8.91
N TYR A 80 -10.50 6.68 -7.72
CA TYR A 80 -9.75 6.45 -6.50
C TYR A 80 -9.23 5.01 -6.36
N LEU A 81 -9.74 4.02 -7.10
CA LEU A 81 -9.10 2.69 -7.14
C LEU A 81 -7.66 2.77 -7.64
N GLN A 82 -7.44 3.56 -8.70
CA GLN A 82 -6.11 3.76 -9.27
C GLN A 82 -5.21 4.53 -8.29
N ILE A 83 -5.77 5.56 -7.64
CA ILE A 83 -5.03 6.35 -6.64
C ILE A 83 -4.64 5.48 -5.43
N VAL A 84 -5.55 4.66 -4.92
CA VAL A 84 -5.27 3.73 -3.80
C VAL A 84 -4.21 2.72 -4.20
N ALA A 85 -4.33 2.08 -5.36
CA ALA A 85 -3.34 1.11 -5.84
C ALA A 85 -1.96 1.75 -6.00
N PHE A 86 -1.90 3.00 -6.47
CA PHE A 86 -0.67 3.76 -6.57
C PHE A 86 -0.05 4.08 -5.20
N ILE A 87 -0.86 4.53 -4.23
CA ILE A 87 -0.40 4.76 -2.85
C ILE A 87 0.15 3.47 -2.24
N ILE A 88 -0.56 2.35 -2.38
CA ILE A 88 -0.09 1.05 -1.91
C ILE A 88 1.26 0.70 -2.55
N ALA A 89 1.39 0.86 -3.87
CA ALA A 89 2.65 0.58 -4.57
C ALA A 89 3.83 1.40 -4.00
N ILE A 90 3.63 2.70 -3.76
CA ILE A 90 4.65 3.56 -3.15
C ILE A 90 4.99 3.08 -1.73
N VAL A 91 3.96 2.90 -0.89
CA VAL A 91 4.14 2.53 0.52
C VAL A 91 4.91 1.23 0.65
N ILE A 92 4.53 0.20 -0.10
CA ILE A 92 5.22 -1.09 -0.05
C ILE A 92 6.60 -1.00 -0.68
N THR A 93 6.81 -0.24 -1.75
CA THR A 93 8.17 -0.07 -2.30
C THR A 93 9.10 0.57 -1.27
N ILE A 94 8.66 1.65 -0.61
CA ILE A 94 9.43 2.32 0.46
C ILE A 94 9.67 1.39 1.64
N PHE A 95 8.70 0.54 1.98
CA PHE A 95 8.80 -0.44 3.06
C PHE A 95 9.93 -1.47 2.84
N TRP A 96 10.41 -1.62 1.61
CA TRP A 96 11.47 -2.54 1.19
C TRP A 96 12.78 -1.84 0.77
N ILE A 97 12.89 -0.51 0.94
CA ILE A 97 14.11 0.22 0.58
C ILE A 97 15.30 -0.21 1.46
N PRO A 98 16.51 -0.37 0.90
CA PRO A 98 17.71 -0.65 1.67
C PRO A 98 18.11 0.56 2.53
N VAL A 99 18.82 0.30 3.63
CA VAL A 99 19.31 1.34 4.53
C VAL A 99 20.83 1.32 4.59
N TYR A 100 21.43 2.49 4.76
CA TYR A 100 22.86 2.59 5.05
C TYR A 100 23.14 2.09 6.47
N ALA A 101 24.00 1.07 6.58
CA ALA A 101 24.53 0.56 7.83
C ALA A 101 26.05 0.77 7.87
N ILE A 102 26.61 0.95 9.06
CA ILE A 102 28.06 0.98 9.25
C ILE A 102 28.56 -0.47 9.17
N ASP A 103 29.54 -0.72 8.32
CA ASP A 103 30.16 -2.04 8.22
C ASP A 103 31.01 -2.30 9.48
N SER A 104 30.54 -3.24 10.32
CA SER A 104 31.23 -3.66 11.54
C SER A 104 32.57 -4.35 11.28
N ASN A 105 32.81 -4.79 10.04
CA ASN A 105 34.05 -5.45 9.63
C ASN A 105 35.04 -4.48 8.97
N SER A 106 34.64 -3.23 8.70
CA SER A 106 35.53 -2.20 8.19
C SER A 106 36.04 -1.33 9.34
N ASN A 107 37.36 -1.22 9.47
CA ASN A 107 37.97 -0.26 10.41
C ASN A 107 37.77 1.21 9.98
N SER A 108 37.30 1.44 8.76
CA SER A 108 37.11 2.77 8.15
C SER A 108 35.74 3.40 8.46
N GLY A 109 34.81 2.70 9.12
CA GLY A 109 33.47 3.21 9.38
C GLY A 109 32.66 3.41 8.09
N GLU A 110 32.95 2.63 7.06
CA GLU A 110 32.29 2.74 5.76
C GLU A 110 30.80 2.41 5.85
N LYS A 111 29.98 3.24 5.18
CA LYS A 111 28.54 3.02 5.09
C LYS A 111 28.24 2.11 3.91
N ILE A 112 27.75 0.91 4.21
CA ILE A 112 27.30 -0.06 3.20
C ILE A 112 25.76 -0.05 3.10
N LEU A 113 25.24 -0.33 1.90
CA LEU A 113 23.81 -0.54 1.69
C LEU A 113 23.42 -1.93 2.23
N LYS A 114 22.63 -1.94 3.31
CA LYS A 114 22.02 -3.13 3.88
C LYS A 114 20.65 -3.35 3.24
N TRP A 115 20.59 -4.32 2.33
CA TRP A 115 19.36 -4.82 1.72
C TRP A 115 18.54 -5.64 2.72
N THR A 116 17.25 -5.80 2.46
CA THR A 116 16.32 -6.42 3.42
C THR A 116 16.42 -7.95 3.38
N TRP A 117 16.54 -8.52 2.19
CA TRP A 117 16.62 -9.97 1.96
C TRP A 117 17.80 -10.35 1.06
N TYR A 118 17.86 -9.79 -0.14
CA TYR A 118 18.98 -9.97 -1.07
C TYR A 118 19.24 -8.67 -1.84
N LYS A 119 20.41 -8.58 -2.49
CA LYS A 119 20.81 -7.37 -3.21
C LYS A 119 19.77 -7.02 -4.29
N TYR A 120 19.25 -5.80 -4.26
CA TYR A 120 18.23 -5.30 -5.19
C TYR A 120 16.83 -5.91 -5.03
N ASP A 121 16.49 -6.50 -3.88
CA ASP A 121 15.16 -7.01 -3.56
C ASP A 121 14.01 -5.98 -3.70
N THR A 122 14.29 -4.69 -3.57
CA THR A 122 13.32 -3.62 -3.83
C THR A 122 12.83 -3.60 -5.29
N ILE A 123 13.65 -4.04 -6.26
CA ILE A 123 13.28 -4.06 -7.70
C ILE A 123 12.12 -5.02 -7.97
N PRO A 124 12.19 -6.32 -7.63
CA PRO A 124 11.07 -7.23 -7.85
C PRO A 124 9.82 -6.81 -7.09
N VAL A 125 9.96 -6.24 -5.88
CA VAL A 125 8.81 -5.66 -5.14
C VAL A 125 8.16 -4.55 -5.96
N PHE A 126 8.95 -3.58 -6.44
CA PHE A 126 8.45 -2.50 -7.30
C PHE A 126 7.74 -3.04 -8.55
N VAL A 127 8.32 -4.02 -9.24
CA VAL A 127 7.74 -4.64 -10.44
C VAL A 127 6.39 -5.32 -10.13
N ILE A 128 6.30 -6.08 -9.03
CA ILE A 128 5.05 -6.72 -8.60
C ILE A 128 3.95 -5.68 -8.38
N TYR A 129 4.26 -4.59 -7.68
CA TYR A 129 3.28 -3.54 -7.39
C TYR A 129 2.95 -2.66 -8.59
N LEU A 130 3.87 -2.53 -9.55
CA LEU A 130 3.61 -1.90 -10.85
C LEU A 130 2.61 -2.74 -11.66
N ILE A 131 2.78 -4.06 -11.71
CA ILE A 131 1.84 -4.98 -12.34
C ILE A 131 0.47 -4.87 -11.65
N PHE A 132 0.44 -4.88 -10.32
CA PHE A 132 -0.79 -4.70 -9.55
C PHE A 132 -1.53 -3.40 -9.93
N TYR A 133 -0.82 -2.27 -9.98
CA TYR A 133 -1.39 -1.00 -10.43
C TYR A 133 -1.95 -1.06 -11.86
N ALA A 134 -1.21 -1.68 -12.79
CA ALA A 134 -1.65 -1.83 -14.17
C ALA A 134 -2.91 -2.71 -14.29
N LEU A 135 -3.00 -3.78 -13.50
CA LEU A 135 -4.19 -4.61 -13.39
C LEU A 135 -5.37 -3.81 -12.85
N THR A 136 -5.19 -3.08 -11.74
CA THR A 136 -6.24 -2.22 -11.19
C THR A 136 -6.75 -1.23 -12.23
N LYS A 137 -5.85 -0.56 -12.97
CA LYS A 137 -6.21 0.36 -14.05
C LYS A 137 -7.02 -0.33 -15.16
N THR A 138 -6.63 -1.54 -15.54
CA THR A 138 -7.31 -2.33 -16.60
C THR A 138 -8.72 -2.75 -16.19
N PHE A 139 -8.92 -3.15 -14.94
CA PHE A 139 -10.20 -3.63 -14.43
C PHE A 139 -11.12 -2.51 -13.90
N SER A 140 -10.58 -1.33 -13.60
CA SER A 140 -11.34 -0.17 -13.12
C SER A 140 -11.99 0.62 -14.27
N LYS A 141 -12.66 -0.08 -15.21
CA LYS A 141 -13.49 0.56 -16.25
C LYS A 141 -14.94 0.62 -15.78
N GLU A 142 -15.62 1.71 -16.09
CA GLU A 142 -17.02 1.91 -15.70
C GLU A 142 -17.93 0.78 -16.18
N GLU A 143 -17.69 0.25 -17.39
CA GLU A 143 -18.45 -0.86 -17.96
C GLU A 143 -18.43 -2.11 -17.06
N TYR A 144 -17.25 -2.51 -16.59
CA TYR A 144 -17.10 -3.69 -15.73
C TYR A 144 -17.73 -3.44 -14.35
N ILE A 145 -17.48 -2.29 -13.75
CA ILE A 145 -18.00 -1.96 -12.41
C ILE A 145 -19.52 -1.84 -12.43
N ASN A 146 -20.09 -1.20 -13.45
CA ASN A 146 -21.54 -1.08 -13.59
C ASN A 146 -22.20 -2.43 -13.87
N LYS A 147 -21.54 -3.33 -14.63
CA LYS A 147 -22.01 -4.70 -14.82
C LYS A 147 -22.08 -5.45 -13.48
N VAL A 148 -21.01 -5.39 -12.68
CA VAL A 148 -20.94 -6.04 -11.36
C VAL A 148 -21.99 -5.47 -10.41
N ARG A 149 -22.12 -4.14 -10.31
CA ARG A 149 -23.16 -3.50 -9.48
C ARG A 149 -24.56 -3.97 -9.86
N LYS A 150 -24.90 -3.98 -11.16
CA LYS A 150 -26.21 -4.47 -11.62
C LYS A 150 -26.46 -5.92 -11.21
N THR A 151 -25.45 -6.78 -11.26
CA THR A 151 -25.59 -8.18 -10.80
C THR A 151 -25.81 -8.30 -9.30
N ILE A 152 -25.11 -7.49 -8.49
CA ILE A 152 -25.25 -7.48 -7.02
C ILE A 152 -26.63 -6.97 -6.62
N PHE A 153 -27.06 -5.82 -7.14
CA PHE A 153 -28.31 -5.17 -6.75
C PHE A 153 -29.57 -5.77 -7.39
N LYS A 154 -29.45 -6.55 -8.47
CA LYS A 154 -30.59 -7.30 -9.04
C LYS A 154 -30.94 -8.57 -8.26
N LYS A 155 -30.06 -9.00 -7.35
CA LYS A 155 -30.26 -10.14 -6.44
C LYS A 155 -30.74 -9.74 -5.04
N SER A 156 -30.78 -8.43 -4.73
CA SER A 156 -31.35 -7.85 -3.51
C SER A 156 -32.80 -7.45 -3.75
#